data_AF-L8LSU4-F1
#
_entry.id   AF-L8LSU4-F1
#
_cell.length_a   1.000
_cell.length_b   1.000
_cell.length_c   1.000
_cell.angle_alpha   90.00
_cell.angle_beta   90.00
_cell.angle_gamma   90.00
#
_symmetry.space_group_name_H-M   'P 1'
#
loop_
_entity.id
_entity.type
_entity.pdbx_description
1 polymer ?
#
loop_
_entity_poly.entity_id
_entity_poly.type
_entity_poly.pdbx_seq_one_letter_code
_entity_poly.pdbx_strand_id
1 'polypeptide(L)'
;MNTENLIITNEILQLVAEIDEFKGSWKTLGTLAPERLAVLKRVATIESIASSTRIEGVKLSDREVEQLLSNLDTKTLRNRDEEEVAGYSEVMQILFESYETIAIRNDL
;
A
#
# COMPACT_ATOMS: atom_id res chain seq x y z
N MET A 1 -0.65 19.21 -13.36
CA MET A 1 -1.95 19.11 -12.66
C MET A 1 -2.63 20.47 -12.72
N ASN A 2 -3.79 20.60 -13.37
CA ASN A 2 -4.50 21.87 -13.42
C ASN A 2 -5.30 22.06 -12.12
N THR A 3 -4.85 22.97 -11.27
CA THR A 3 -5.48 23.28 -9.96
C THR A 3 -6.47 24.44 -10.03
N GLU A 4 -6.68 25.05 -11.21
CA GLU A 4 -7.52 26.25 -11.37
C GLU A 4 -8.99 25.97 -11.05
N ASN A 5 -9.43 24.71 -11.09
CA ASN A 5 -10.79 24.28 -10.75
C ASN A 5 -10.88 23.51 -9.41
N LEU A 6 -9.83 23.53 -8.58
CA LEU A 6 -9.86 22.85 -7.28
C LEU A 6 -10.69 23.68 -6.28
N ILE A 7 -11.92 23.26 -6.03
CA ILE A 7 -12.79 23.90 -5.03
C ILE A 7 -12.51 23.28 -3.66
N ILE A 8 -11.90 24.05 -2.77
CA ILE A 8 -11.71 23.64 -1.37
C ILE A 8 -12.96 24.01 -0.57
N THR A 9 -13.69 22.99 -0.11
CA THR A 9 -14.87 23.16 0.73
C THR A 9 -14.52 22.98 2.22
N ASN A 10 -15.40 23.42 3.11
CA ASN A 10 -15.24 23.17 4.56
C ASN A 10 -15.19 21.68 4.88
N GLU A 11 -15.90 20.84 4.13
CA GLU A 11 -15.86 19.38 4.28
C GLU A 11 -14.48 18.82 3.95
N ILE A 12 -13.85 19.28 2.86
CA ILE A 12 -12.46 18.89 2.52
C ILE A 12 -11.51 19.34 3.63
N LEU A 13 -11.66 20.55 4.17
CA LEU A 13 -10.84 21.04 5.27
C LEU A 13 -11.01 20.21 6.55
N GLN A 14 -12.24 19.77 6.85
CA GLN A 14 -12.51 18.89 7.99
C GLN A 14 -11.84 17.52 7.81
N LEU A 15 -11.96 16.91 6.63
CA LEU A 15 -11.31 15.64 6.34
C LEU A 15 -9.78 15.73 6.44
N VAL A 16 -9.18 16.82 5.93
CA VAL A 16 -7.74 17.05 6.05
C VAL A 16 -7.33 17.23 7.52
N ALA A 17 -8.10 17.97 8.31
CA ALA A 17 -7.84 18.15 9.74
C ALA A 17 -7.91 16.83 10.52
N GLU A 18 -8.89 15.98 10.25
CA GLU A 18 -9.02 14.65 10.85
C GLU A 18 -7.82 13.75 10.50
N ILE A 19 -7.36 13.79 9.23
CA ILE A 19 -6.18 13.05 8.79
C ILE A 19 -4.91 13.55 9.52
N ASP A 20 -4.77 14.87 9.70
CA ASP A 20 -3.62 15.46 10.40
C ASP A 20 -3.61 15.11 11.91
N GLU A 21 -4.77 15.11 12.56
CA GLU A 21 -4.90 14.66 13.96
C GLU A 21 -4.51 13.19 14.11
N PHE A 22 -4.98 12.34 13.19
CA PHE A 22 -4.60 10.92 13.15
C PHE A 22 -3.09 10.75 12.94
N LYS A 23 -2.48 11.51 12.03
CA LYS A 23 -1.04 11.47 11.76
C LYS A 23 -0.20 11.80 13.01
N GLY A 24 -0.65 12.76 13.82
CA GLY A 24 -0.02 13.07 15.12
C GLY A 24 -0.05 11.89 16.09
N SER A 25 -1.22 11.27 16.23
CA SER A 25 -1.41 10.07 17.05
C SER A 25 -0.60 8.87 16.55
N TRP A 26 -0.56 8.66 15.23
CA TRP A 26 0.19 7.60 14.57
C TRP A 26 1.70 7.69 14.83
N LYS A 27 2.26 8.90 14.78
CA LYS A 27 3.68 9.13 15.10
C LYS A 27 4.02 8.69 16.53
N THR A 28 3.11 8.93 17.47
CA THR A 28 3.27 8.49 18.87
C THR A 28 3.18 6.97 18.99
N LEU A 29 2.21 6.34 18.32
CA LEU A 29 2.05 4.89 18.31
C LEU A 29 3.31 4.16 17.82
N GLY A 30 4.00 4.71 16.82
CA GLY A 30 5.24 4.12 16.31
C GLY A 30 6.40 4.11 17.29
N THR A 31 6.39 4.98 18.30
CA THR A 31 7.38 4.95 19.38
C THR A 31 7.00 4.00 20.52
N LEU A 32 5.70 3.83 20.77
CA LEU A 32 5.19 3.12 21.95
C LEU A 32 4.80 1.66 21.71
N ALA A 33 4.49 1.27 20.47
CA ALA A 33 4.01 -0.08 20.15
C ALA A 33 4.49 -0.57 18.78
N PRO A 34 5.81 -0.78 18.60
CA PRO A 34 6.39 -1.19 17.32
C PRO A 34 5.86 -2.53 16.82
N GLU A 35 5.60 -3.52 17.70
CA GLU A 35 5.05 -4.81 17.26
C GLU A 35 3.64 -4.70 16.67
N ARG A 36 2.80 -3.80 17.21
CA ARG A 36 1.46 -3.55 16.68
C ARG A 36 1.52 -2.93 15.29
N LEU A 37 2.47 -2.02 15.08
CA LEU A 37 2.71 -1.45 13.76
C LEU A 37 3.22 -2.48 12.75
N ALA A 38 4.07 -3.42 13.17
CA ALA A 38 4.54 -4.47 12.28
C ALA A 38 3.38 -5.36 11.78
N VAL A 39 2.44 -5.70 12.68
CA VAL A 39 1.22 -6.45 12.32
C VAL A 39 0.35 -5.63 11.37
N LEU A 40 0.10 -4.35 11.68
CA LEU A 40 -0.69 -3.47 10.81
C LEU A 40 -0.06 -3.31 9.44
N LYS A 41 1.27 -3.17 9.36
CA LYS A 41 2.00 -3.11 8.09
C LYS A 41 1.78 -4.37 7.27
N ARG A 42 1.90 -5.56 7.88
CA ARG A 42 1.64 -6.84 7.18
C ARG A 42 0.22 -6.90 6.62
N VAL A 43 -0.79 -6.59 7.44
CA VAL A 43 -2.19 -6.61 7.00
C VAL A 43 -2.43 -5.60 5.89
N ALA A 44 -1.97 -4.35 6.06
CA ALA A 44 -2.13 -3.30 5.05
C ALA A 44 -1.44 -3.65 3.73
N THR A 45 -0.27 -4.30 3.76
CA THR A 45 0.41 -4.78 2.55
C THR A 45 -0.43 -5.84 1.83
N ILE A 46 -0.96 -6.83 2.54
CA ILE A 46 -1.82 -7.87 1.94
C ILE A 46 -3.06 -7.25 1.30
N GLU A 47 -3.78 -6.41 2.04
CA GLU A 47 -5.00 -5.75 1.57
C GLU A 47 -4.74 -4.84 0.36
N SER A 48 -3.63 -4.09 0.38
CA SER A 48 -3.24 -3.20 -0.72
C SER A 48 -2.96 -3.97 -2.00
N ILE A 49 -2.19 -5.06 -1.91
CA ILE A 49 -1.86 -5.91 -3.06
C ILE A 49 -3.14 -6.56 -3.58
N ALA A 50 -3.89 -7.25 -2.72
CA ALA A 50 -5.08 -7.98 -3.10
C ALA A 50 -6.14 -7.08 -3.75
N SER A 51 -6.39 -5.90 -3.19
CA SER A 51 -7.36 -4.94 -3.73
C SER A 51 -6.93 -4.41 -5.10
N SER A 52 -5.66 -4.00 -5.24
CA SER A 52 -5.16 -3.44 -6.50
C SER A 52 -5.15 -4.46 -7.62
N THR A 53 -4.71 -5.69 -7.34
CA THR A 53 -4.72 -6.76 -8.35
C THR A 53 -6.15 -7.19 -8.71
N ARG A 54 -7.11 -7.10 -7.78
CA ARG A 54 -8.53 -7.36 -8.07
C ARG A 54 -9.15 -6.33 -9.03
N ILE A 55 -8.71 -5.07 -8.97
CA ILE A 55 -9.13 -4.04 -9.94
C ILE A 55 -8.72 -4.45 -11.37
N GLU A 56 -7.57 -5.11 -11.51
CA GLU A 56 -7.02 -5.62 -12.78
C GLU A 56 -7.53 -7.03 -13.16
N GLY A 57 -8.40 -7.63 -12.33
CA GLY A 57 -9.11 -8.88 -12.61
C GLY A 57 -8.58 -10.15 -11.94
N VAL A 58 -7.57 -10.05 -11.06
CA VAL A 58 -7.10 -11.18 -10.23
C VAL A 58 -8.21 -11.68 -9.30
N LYS A 59 -8.29 -13.00 -9.09
CA LYS A 59 -9.37 -13.63 -8.31
C LYS A 59 -8.96 -14.20 -6.95
N LEU A 60 -7.69 -14.04 -6.56
CA LEU A 60 -7.21 -14.52 -5.26
C LEU A 60 -7.90 -13.79 -4.10
N SER A 61 -8.29 -14.56 -3.08
CA SER A 61 -8.73 -14.04 -1.78
C SER A 61 -7.55 -13.52 -0.94
N ASP A 62 -7.83 -12.72 0.10
CA ASP A 62 -6.76 -12.15 0.95
C ASP A 62 -5.94 -13.25 1.64
N ARG A 63 -6.59 -14.38 2.00
CA ARG A 63 -5.90 -15.56 2.54
C ARG A 63 -4.97 -16.22 1.52
N GLU A 64 -5.40 -16.31 0.26
CA GLU A 64 -4.56 -16.88 -0.81
C GLU A 64 -3.39 -15.96 -1.15
N VAL A 65 -3.62 -14.65 -1.16
CA VAL A 65 -2.56 -13.63 -1.29
C VAL A 65 -1.59 -13.76 -0.12
N GLU A 66 -2.04 -13.80 1.12
CA GLU A 66 -1.16 -13.96 2.28
C GLU A 66 -0.31 -15.24 2.21
N GLN A 67 -0.93 -16.37 1.83
CA GLN A 67 -0.22 -17.63 1.65
C GLN A 67 0.82 -17.59 0.53
N LEU A 68 0.50 -16.90 -0.57
CA LEU A 68 1.44 -16.69 -1.67
C LEU A 68 2.63 -15.85 -1.21
N LEU A 69 2.37 -14.69 -0.60
CA LEU A 69 3.39 -13.76 -0.13
C LEU A 69 4.30 -14.37 0.94
N SER A 70 3.76 -15.21 1.83
CA SER A 70 4.54 -15.88 2.88
C SER A 70 5.52 -16.93 2.36
N ASN A 71 5.41 -17.36 1.09
CA ASN A 71 6.22 -18.43 0.50
C ASN A 71 6.87 -18.05 -0.84
N LEU A 72 6.95 -16.77 -1.18
CA LEU A 72 7.43 -16.26 -2.48
C LEU A 72 8.78 -16.87 -2.90
N ASP A 73 9.74 -16.94 -1.98
CA ASP A 73 11.11 -17.39 -2.29
C ASP A 73 11.23 -18.88 -2.64
N THR A 74 10.21 -19.68 -2.33
CA THR A 74 10.26 -21.15 -2.43
C THR A 74 9.18 -21.73 -3.34
N LYS A 75 8.24 -20.90 -3.80
CA LYS A 75 7.05 -21.34 -4.51
C LYS A 75 7.14 -20.99 -6.00
N THR A 76 6.96 -21.99 -6.85
CA THR A 76 6.71 -21.76 -8.28
C THR A 76 5.33 -21.14 -8.48
N LEU A 77 5.26 -20.00 -9.17
CA LEU A 77 4.03 -19.33 -9.53
C LEU A 77 3.29 -20.16 -10.60
N ARG A 78 1.99 -20.38 -10.40
CA ARG A 78 1.23 -21.40 -11.15
C ARG A 78 0.36 -20.81 -12.26
N ASN A 79 0.03 -19.53 -12.17
CA ASN A 79 -0.87 -18.85 -13.09
C ASN A 79 -0.64 -17.34 -13.08
N ARG A 80 -1.26 -16.65 -14.03
CA ARG A 80 -1.21 -15.19 -14.17
C ARG A 80 -1.61 -14.43 -12.90
N ASP A 81 -2.63 -14.91 -12.19
CA ASP A 81 -3.11 -14.26 -10.95
C ASP A 81 -2.02 -14.27 -9.86
N GLU A 82 -1.31 -15.39 -9.69
CA GLU A 82 -0.17 -15.48 -8.76
C GLU A 82 1.02 -14.63 -9.24
N GLU A 83 1.27 -14.58 -10.55
CA GLU A 83 2.32 -13.73 -11.14
C GLU A 83 2.06 -12.23 -10.91
N GLU A 84 0.82 -11.76 -11.08
CA GLU A 84 0.45 -10.36 -10.87
C GLU A 84 0.56 -9.95 -9.40
N VAL A 85 0.13 -10.83 -8.49
CA VAL A 85 0.25 -10.58 -7.04
C VAL A 85 1.70 -10.56 -6.60
N ALA A 86 2.52 -11.50 -7.09
CA ALA A 86 3.95 -11.53 -6.80
C ALA A 86 4.66 -10.27 -7.35
N GLY A 87 4.39 -9.92 -8.61
CA GLY A 87 4.98 -8.75 -9.26
C GLY A 87 4.59 -7.43 -8.60
N TYR A 88 3.32 -7.26 -8.19
CA TYR A 88 2.89 -6.08 -7.45
C TYR A 88 3.61 -5.98 -6.09
N SER A 89 3.73 -7.10 -5.38
CA SER A 89 4.46 -7.16 -4.11
C SER A 89 5.93 -6.77 -4.28
N GLU A 90 6.59 -7.29 -5.31
CA GLU A 90 7.98 -6.98 -5.63
C GLU A 90 8.17 -5.49 -5.93
N VAL A 91 7.31 -4.91 -6.77
CA VAL A 91 7.34 -3.46 -7.07
C VAL A 91 7.13 -2.63 -5.80
N MET A 92 6.16 -3.00 -4.96
CA MET A 92 5.94 -2.32 -3.68
C MET A 92 7.17 -2.39 -2.77
N GLN A 93 7.82 -3.55 -2.69
CA GLN A 93 9.04 -3.70 -1.91
C GLN A 93 10.17 -2.80 -2.44
N ILE A 94 10.41 -2.79 -3.74
CA ILE A 94 11.40 -1.93 -4.38
C ILE A 94 11.12 -0.46 -4.07
N LEU A 95 9.87 -0.03 -4.20
CA LEU A 95 9.46 1.34 -3.88
C LEU A 95 9.74 1.66 -2.41
N PHE A 96 9.32 0.82 -1.47
CA PHE A 96 9.54 1.08 -0.04
C PHE A 96 11.01 1.06 0.38
N GLU A 97 11.84 0.25 -0.26
CA GLU A 97 13.27 0.16 0.05
C GLU A 97 14.10 1.27 -0.61
N SER A 98 13.67 1.74 -1.79
CA SER A 98 14.48 2.63 -2.63
C SER A 98 13.88 4.03 -2.81
N TYR A 99 12.74 4.36 -2.20
CA TYR A 99 12.01 5.62 -2.44
C TYR A 99 12.88 6.87 -2.33
N GLU A 100 13.87 6.90 -1.43
CA GLU A 100 14.76 8.06 -1.23
C GLU A 100 15.65 8.35 -2.45
N THR A 101 15.93 7.32 -3.27
CA THR A 101 16.78 7.41 -4.46
C THR A 101 15.98 7.53 -5.75
N ILE A 102 14.67 7.25 -5.70
CA ILE A 102 13.77 7.36 -6.84
C ILE A 102 13.29 8.80 -6.95
N ALA A 103 13.86 9.55 -7.89
CA ALA A 103 13.42 10.91 -8.16
C ALA A 103 12.00 10.91 -8.75
N ILE A 104 11.05 11.59 -8.09
CA ILE A 104 9.72 11.83 -8.64
C ILE A 104 9.87 12.84 -9.78
N ARG A 105 9.49 12.44 -10.99
CA ARG A 105 9.51 13.28 -12.19
C ARG A 105 8.08 13.49 -12.69
N ASN A 106 7.82 14.67 -13.24
CA ASN A 106 6.56 15.05 -13.89
C ASN A 106 6.77 15.17 -15.41
N ASP A 107 7.50 14.23 -15.99
CA ASP A 107 7.70 14.08 -17.43
C ASP A 107 6.51 13.34 -18.06
N LEU A 108 5.36 14.01 -18.03
CA LEU A 108 4.18 13.78 -18.88
C LEU A 108 3.63 15.12 -19.36
#